data_AF-A0A7V8WCC4-F1
#
_entry.id   AF-A0A7V8WCC4-F1
#
_cell.length_a   1.000
_cell.length_b   1.000
_cell.length_c   1.000
_cell.angle_alpha   90.00
_cell.angle_beta   90.00
_cell.angle_gamma   90.00
#
_symmetry.space_group_name_H-M   'P 1'
#
loop_
_entity.id
_entity.type
_entity.pdbx_description
1 polymer ?
#
loop_
_entity_poly.entity_id
_entity_poly.type
_entity_poly.pdbx_seq_one_letter_code
_entity_poly.pdbx_strand_id
1 'polypeptide(L)'
;ATGGMGLVRAAYSAGKPAYGVGPGNAPAYIERTADVVKAVRDIVTGKTFDNGLLCSSENSVVVDAPLVDEVKRRFVAEGAHFLYPSEIEKLGRILVTAQRLPNPALVGKPATYIAEQAGIAVDPETRVLIAELAGVGRDYPLSIEKLCPVLSFYVVSDWKEGCERCKQILRYGGMGHTMSIHSRNEDVILQFGLKKPAFRIVVNTPATLGSIGLTTSLDPSMTLGCGGWGGNITSDNISPRHLLNIKRLAWETSPAPVSARSERATVGRAEGPMSLPKTAAVVAPAGIAAASLARRIDQFLASRGYAAPAPEAPKGVTAPMPEQAAKPEPAAKPGPAPAIVQKAAEFVCEEDVRQAVRQGRKIVIGERTIVTPAARDLGEQHRAFVQADWRP
;
A
#
# COMPACT_ATOMS: atom_id res chain seq x y z
N ALA A 1 1.12 8.06 6.16
CA ALA A 1 -0.31 7.90 5.85
C ALA A 1 -0.49 6.48 5.37
N THR A 2 -0.91 5.62 6.29
CA THR A 2 -0.74 4.17 6.18
C THR A 2 -2.12 3.55 6.38
N GLY A 3 -2.65 2.89 5.35
CA GLY A 3 -4.04 2.48 5.25
C GLY A 3 -4.54 2.52 3.80
N GLY A 4 -5.82 2.27 3.58
CA GLY A 4 -6.41 2.15 2.24
C GLY A 4 -6.37 3.44 1.40
N MET A 5 -6.47 3.29 0.08
CA MET A 5 -6.27 4.36 -0.92
C MET A 5 -6.99 5.68 -0.63
N GLY A 6 -8.24 5.66 -0.15
CA GLY A 6 -8.98 6.88 0.19
C GLY A 6 -8.31 7.74 1.27
N LEU A 7 -7.69 7.12 2.28
CA LEU A 7 -6.93 7.81 3.33
C LEU A 7 -5.63 8.39 2.77
N VAL A 8 -4.96 7.68 1.86
CA VAL A 8 -3.73 8.15 1.19
C VAL A 8 -4.03 9.32 0.26
N ARG A 9 -5.10 9.23 -0.55
CA ARG A 9 -5.58 10.30 -1.45
C ARG A 9 -5.99 11.54 -0.66
N ALA A 10 -6.67 11.39 0.47
CA ALA A 10 -7.00 12.49 1.37
C ALA A 10 -5.73 13.16 1.94
N ALA A 11 -4.74 12.37 2.38
CA ALA A 11 -3.48 12.91 2.90
C ALA A 11 -2.68 13.71 1.85
N TYR A 12 -2.59 13.23 0.60
CA TYR A 12 -1.97 13.98 -0.49
C TYR A 12 -2.78 15.22 -0.92
N SER A 13 -4.09 15.23 -0.67
CA SER A 13 -4.98 16.36 -0.98
C SER A 13 -5.02 17.43 0.12
N ALA A 14 -4.42 17.18 1.29
CA ALA A 14 -4.52 18.04 2.49
C ALA A 14 -3.65 19.31 2.47
N GLY A 15 -3.01 19.66 1.35
CA GLY A 15 -2.14 20.83 1.24
C GLY A 15 -0.87 20.78 2.10
N LYS A 16 -0.41 19.57 2.46
CA LYS A 16 0.81 19.31 3.23
C LYS A 16 1.66 18.24 2.54
N PRO A 17 3.01 18.27 2.66
CA PRO A 17 3.84 17.15 2.24
C PRO A 17 3.43 15.87 2.97
N ALA A 18 3.25 14.77 2.23
CA ALA A 18 2.76 13.51 2.77
C ALA A 18 3.61 12.32 2.29
N TYR A 19 3.87 11.39 3.21
CA TYR A 19 4.35 10.04 2.89
C TYR A 19 3.15 9.09 2.91
N GLY A 20 2.75 8.58 1.75
CA GLY A 20 1.71 7.58 1.58
C GLY A 20 2.25 6.16 1.38
N VAL A 21 1.33 5.21 1.30
CA VAL A 21 1.54 3.81 0.89
C VAL A 21 0.58 3.46 -0.26
N GLY A 22 0.60 2.22 -0.74
CA GLY A 22 -0.40 1.65 -1.65
C GLY A 22 -0.89 0.29 -1.17
N PRO A 23 -1.86 -0.34 -1.86
CA PRO A 23 -2.27 -1.72 -1.64
C PRO A 23 -1.19 -2.72 -2.09
N GLY A 24 -1.25 -3.94 -1.58
CA GLY A 24 -0.25 -4.98 -1.82
C GLY A 24 -0.85 -6.29 -2.35
N ASN A 25 -0.81 -6.48 -3.66
CA ASN A 25 -1.05 -7.77 -4.31
C ASN A 25 0.27 -8.42 -4.72
N ALA A 26 1.03 -8.93 -3.75
CA ALA A 26 2.39 -9.45 -3.98
C ALA A 26 2.40 -10.88 -4.59
N PRO A 27 3.00 -11.09 -5.77
CA PRO A 27 3.30 -12.43 -6.26
C PRO A 27 4.64 -12.96 -5.71
N ALA A 28 4.68 -14.25 -5.41
CA ALA A 28 5.90 -15.03 -5.16
C ALA A 28 6.19 -15.92 -6.38
N TYR A 29 7.30 -15.69 -7.08
CA TYR A 29 7.69 -16.51 -8.22
C TYR A 29 8.69 -17.59 -7.80
N ILE A 30 8.39 -18.87 -8.09
CA ILE A 30 9.28 -20.02 -7.90
C ILE A 30 9.79 -20.46 -9.27
N GLU A 31 11.05 -20.15 -9.54
CA GLU A 31 11.75 -20.44 -10.80
C GLU A 31 12.42 -21.82 -10.77
N ARG A 32 12.65 -22.47 -11.93
CA ARG A 32 13.17 -23.84 -12.03
C ARG A 32 14.47 -24.18 -11.28
N THR A 33 15.28 -23.20 -10.88
CA THR A 33 16.51 -23.41 -10.08
C THR A 33 16.31 -23.17 -8.58
N ALA A 34 15.09 -22.86 -8.14
CA ALA A 34 14.78 -22.56 -6.74
C ALA A 34 15.04 -23.74 -5.80
N ASP A 35 15.35 -23.39 -4.56
CA ASP A 35 15.25 -24.33 -3.43
C ASP A 35 13.76 -24.51 -3.08
N VAL A 36 13.11 -25.54 -3.64
CA VAL A 36 11.66 -25.72 -3.50
C VAL A 36 11.21 -25.87 -2.05
N VAL A 37 12.01 -26.56 -1.22
CA VAL A 37 11.73 -26.75 0.21
C VAL A 37 11.77 -25.40 0.94
N LYS A 38 12.85 -24.63 0.75
CA LYS A 38 12.97 -23.30 1.35
C LYS A 38 11.88 -22.35 0.83
N ALA A 39 11.64 -22.34 -0.48
CA ALA A 39 10.69 -21.43 -1.13
C ALA A 39 9.27 -21.60 -0.60
N VAL A 40 8.80 -22.85 -0.53
CA VAL A 40 7.45 -23.13 -0.04
C VAL A 40 7.32 -22.79 1.45
N ARG A 41 8.29 -23.19 2.29
CA ARG A 41 8.29 -22.81 3.71
C ARG A 41 8.32 -21.30 3.91
N ASP A 42 9.18 -20.58 3.18
CA ASP A 42 9.27 -19.12 3.23
C ASP A 42 7.92 -18.47 2.89
N ILE A 43 7.26 -18.93 1.81
CA ILE A 43 5.96 -18.41 1.36
C ILE A 43 4.86 -18.71 2.37
N VAL A 44 4.80 -19.94 2.93
CA VAL A 44 3.79 -20.25 3.96
C VAL A 44 4.06 -19.43 5.22
N THR A 45 5.31 -19.31 5.67
CA THR A 45 5.68 -18.43 6.80
C THR A 45 5.26 -16.98 6.56
N GLY A 46 5.55 -16.42 5.38
CA GLY A 46 5.14 -15.06 5.01
C GLY A 46 3.62 -14.89 4.97
N LYS A 47 2.90 -15.87 4.41
CA LYS A 47 1.44 -15.88 4.28
C LYS A 47 0.71 -16.06 5.61
N THR A 48 1.22 -16.88 6.52
CA THR A 48 0.56 -17.18 7.80
C THR A 48 0.91 -16.19 8.90
N PHE A 49 1.97 -15.40 8.74
CA PHE A 49 2.34 -14.35 9.70
C PHE A 49 1.19 -13.35 9.87
N ASP A 50 0.70 -13.21 11.10
CA ASP A 50 -0.48 -12.40 11.46
C ASP A 50 -1.69 -12.67 10.54
N ASN A 51 -1.93 -13.96 10.24
CA ASN A 51 -2.95 -14.44 9.29
C ASN A 51 -2.86 -13.75 7.90
N GLY A 52 -1.69 -13.27 7.48
CA GLY A 52 -1.52 -12.60 6.19
C GLY A 52 -2.14 -11.21 6.11
N LEU A 53 -2.35 -10.54 7.25
CA LEU A 53 -2.88 -9.17 7.34
C LEU A 53 -1.93 -8.11 6.75
N LEU A 54 -0.62 -8.38 6.70
CA LEU A 54 0.37 -7.45 6.15
C LEU A 54 0.27 -7.37 4.62
N CYS A 55 0.26 -6.15 4.07
CA CYS A 55 0.21 -5.86 2.64
C CYS A 55 1.45 -6.34 1.84
N SER A 56 2.59 -6.52 2.50
CA SER A 56 3.76 -7.18 1.90
C SER A 56 3.62 -8.70 1.78
N SER A 57 2.57 -9.31 2.32
CA SER A 57 2.40 -10.77 2.27
C SER A 57 2.04 -11.28 0.89
N GLU A 58 2.48 -12.50 0.64
CA GLU A 58 2.20 -13.24 -0.58
C GLU A 58 0.68 -13.31 -0.81
N ASN A 59 0.21 -12.91 -1.97
CA ASN A 59 -1.18 -13.05 -2.38
C ASN A 59 -1.33 -14.10 -3.49
N SER A 60 -0.23 -14.49 -4.10
CA SER A 60 -0.20 -15.51 -5.14
C SER A 60 1.18 -16.17 -5.27
N VAL A 61 1.19 -17.40 -5.76
CA VAL A 61 2.38 -18.16 -6.12
C VAL A 61 2.36 -18.40 -7.62
N VAL A 62 3.47 -18.12 -8.30
CA VAL A 62 3.69 -18.37 -9.72
C VAL A 62 4.81 -19.39 -9.84
N VAL A 63 4.62 -20.49 -10.55
CA VAL A 63 5.51 -21.66 -10.52
C VAL A 63 5.88 -22.12 -11.93
N ASP A 64 7.17 -22.24 -12.19
CA ASP A 64 7.72 -22.86 -13.40
C ASP A 64 7.23 -24.32 -13.51
N ALA A 65 6.61 -24.69 -14.63
CA ALA A 65 5.89 -25.96 -14.80
C ALA A 65 6.65 -27.23 -14.35
N PRO A 66 7.98 -27.38 -14.57
CA PRO A 66 8.74 -28.56 -14.10
C PRO A 66 8.76 -28.76 -12.59
N LEU A 67 8.44 -27.73 -11.78
CA LEU A 67 8.46 -27.80 -10.31
C LEU A 67 7.10 -28.08 -9.68
N VAL A 68 6.00 -28.04 -10.45
CA VAL A 68 4.63 -27.99 -9.91
C VAL A 68 4.32 -29.17 -8.97
N ASP A 69 4.69 -30.39 -9.33
CA ASP A 69 4.39 -31.57 -8.52
C ASP A 69 5.22 -31.66 -7.24
N GLU A 70 6.45 -31.12 -7.20
CA GLU A 70 7.16 -30.97 -5.92
C GLU A 70 6.56 -29.83 -5.10
N VAL A 71 6.36 -28.66 -5.70
CA VAL A 71 5.81 -27.48 -5.02
C VAL A 71 4.45 -27.77 -4.38
N LYS A 72 3.52 -28.42 -5.09
CA LYS A 72 2.21 -28.82 -4.53
C LYS A 72 2.37 -29.79 -3.35
N ARG A 73 3.24 -30.81 -3.46
CA ARG A 73 3.54 -31.74 -2.36
C ARG A 73 4.17 -31.05 -1.14
N ARG A 74 5.10 -30.11 -1.34
CA ARG A 74 5.69 -29.33 -0.23
C ARG A 74 4.66 -28.40 0.43
N PHE A 75 3.74 -27.81 -0.34
CA PHE A 75 2.69 -26.96 0.23
C PHE A 75 1.76 -27.77 1.13
N VAL A 76 1.33 -28.96 0.71
CA VAL A 76 0.54 -29.88 1.56
C VAL A 76 1.31 -30.28 2.82
N ALA A 77 2.62 -30.58 2.69
CA ALA A 77 3.48 -30.90 3.84
C ALA A 77 3.70 -29.72 4.82
N GLU A 78 3.54 -28.48 4.37
CA GLU A 78 3.53 -27.26 5.21
C GLU A 78 2.10 -26.90 5.71
N GLY A 79 1.11 -27.77 5.56
CA GLY A 79 -0.26 -27.55 6.04
C GLY A 79 -1.13 -26.71 5.11
N ALA A 80 -0.87 -26.72 3.80
CA ALA A 80 -1.73 -26.07 2.81
C ALA A 80 -2.83 -27.00 2.28
N HIS A 81 -4.03 -26.46 2.12
CA HIS A 81 -5.14 -27.14 1.48
C HIS A 81 -5.38 -26.58 0.07
N PHE A 82 -5.24 -27.43 -0.97
CA PHE A 82 -5.55 -27.08 -2.36
C PHE A 82 -7.04 -27.27 -2.63
N LEU A 83 -7.70 -26.20 -3.07
CA LEU A 83 -9.15 -26.13 -3.25
C LEU A 83 -9.58 -26.75 -4.59
N TYR A 84 -10.68 -27.49 -4.58
CA TYR A 84 -11.36 -27.94 -5.80
C TYR A 84 -12.05 -26.77 -6.52
N PRO A 85 -12.32 -26.85 -7.84
CA PRO A 85 -12.93 -25.74 -8.60
C PRO A 85 -14.26 -25.21 -8.02
N SER A 86 -15.10 -26.09 -7.49
CA SER A 86 -16.36 -25.73 -6.81
C SER A 86 -16.16 -24.98 -5.49
N GLU A 87 -15.01 -25.16 -4.85
CA GLU A 87 -14.63 -24.49 -3.59
C GLU A 87 -13.96 -23.15 -3.85
N ILE A 88 -13.18 -23.05 -4.94
CA ILE A 88 -12.67 -21.79 -5.48
C ILE A 88 -13.85 -20.83 -5.79
N GLU A 89 -14.95 -21.34 -6.35
CA GLU A 89 -16.18 -20.55 -6.52
C GLU A 89 -16.82 -20.12 -5.20
N LYS A 90 -17.04 -21.06 -4.26
CA LYS A 90 -17.62 -20.77 -2.93
C LYS A 90 -16.82 -19.68 -2.20
N LEU A 91 -15.51 -19.87 -2.09
CA LEU A 91 -14.59 -18.95 -1.44
C LEU A 91 -14.56 -17.59 -2.17
N GLY A 92 -14.51 -17.61 -3.51
CA GLY A 92 -14.56 -16.39 -4.33
C GLY A 92 -15.81 -15.55 -4.11
N ARG A 93 -16.97 -16.17 -3.82
CA ARG A 93 -18.24 -15.46 -3.53
C ARG A 93 -18.27 -14.80 -2.16
N ILE A 94 -17.62 -15.37 -1.13
CA ILE A 94 -17.63 -14.80 0.23
C ILE A 94 -16.45 -13.84 0.50
N LEU A 95 -15.30 -14.08 -0.15
CA LEU A 95 -14.05 -13.38 0.15
C LEU A 95 -13.91 -12.08 -0.62
N VAL A 96 -14.58 -11.97 -1.78
CA VAL A 96 -14.47 -10.82 -2.68
C VAL A 96 -15.82 -10.12 -2.77
N THR A 97 -15.86 -8.86 -2.36
CA THR A 97 -17.08 -8.03 -2.43
C THR A 97 -17.49 -7.72 -3.86
N ALA A 98 -18.72 -7.24 -4.07
CA ALA A 98 -19.19 -6.77 -5.38
C ALA A 98 -18.31 -5.65 -5.97
N GLN A 99 -17.68 -4.86 -5.11
CA GLN A 99 -16.72 -3.80 -5.43
C GLN A 99 -15.31 -4.33 -5.76
N ARG A 100 -15.11 -5.65 -5.74
CA ARG A 100 -13.84 -6.37 -5.96
C ARG A 100 -12.74 -6.01 -4.96
N LEU A 101 -13.12 -5.91 -3.68
CA LEU A 101 -12.24 -5.73 -2.53
C LEU A 101 -12.29 -6.95 -1.60
N PRO A 102 -11.32 -7.16 -0.70
CA PRO A 102 -11.44 -8.12 0.38
C PRO A 102 -12.73 -7.89 1.18
N ASN A 103 -13.41 -8.95 1.59
CA ASN A 103 -14.49 -8.88 2.57
C ASN A 103 -13.92 -8.63 3.97
N PRO A 104 -14.19 -7.48 4.64
CA PRO A 104 -13.62 -7.15 5.94
C PRO A 104 -13.90 -8.18 7.05
N ALA A 105 -14.96 -8.99 6.93
CA ALA A 105 -15.27 -10.04 7.90
C ALA A 105 -14.24 -11.18 7.94
N LEU A 106 -13.52 -11.40 6.83
CA LEU A 106 -12.53 -12.49 6.68
C LEU A 106 -11.07 -12.02 6.78
N VAL A 107 -10.84 -10.70 6.83
CA VAL A 107 -9.51 -10.10 6.96
C VAL A 107 -8.87 -10.50 8.30
N GLY A 108 -7.61 -10.94 8.27
CA GLY A 108 -6.86 -11.38 9.45
C GLY A 108 -7.41 -12.64 10.15
N LYS A 109 -8.31 -13.40 9.53
CA LYS A 109 -8.86 -14.66 10.08
C LYS A 109 -8.01 -15.88 9.70
N PRO A 110 -7.97 -16.95 10.50
CA PRO A 110 -7.25 -18.17 10.14
C PRO A 110 -7.93 -18.92 8.97
N ALA A 111 -7.15 -19.76 8.27
CA ALA A 111 -7.61 -20.47 7.07
C ALA A 111 -8.81 -21.41 7.35
N THR A 112 -8.82 -22.08 8.50
CA THR A 112 -9.92 -22.94 8.95
C THR A 112 -11.26 -22.20 9.09
N TYR A 113 -11.26 -21.02 9.73
CA TYR A 113 -12.46 -20.17 9.82
C TYR A 113 -12.95 -19.72 8.45
N ILE A 114 -12.03 -19.37 7.53
CA ILE A 114 -12.39 -18.94 6.18
C ILE A 114 -12.99 -20.09 5.35
N ALA A 115 -12.49 -21.31 5.54
CA ALA A 115 -13.07 -22.51 4.95
C ALA A 115 -14.47 -22.83 5.52
N GLU A 116 -14.65 -22.73 6.85
CA GLU A 116 -15.95 -22.87 7.52
C GLU A 116 -16.98 -21.89 6.94
N GLN A 117 -16.66 -20.59 6.89
CA GLN A 117 -17.56 -19.57 6.33
C GLN A 117 -17.91 -19.81 4.84
N ALA A 118 -17.06 -20.55 4.10
CA ALA A 118 -17.30 -20.92 2.71
C ALA A 118 -18.05 -22.26 2.54
N GLY A 119 -18.29 -23.01 3.62
CA GLY A 119 -18.81 -24.38 3.55
C GLY A 119 -17.82 -25.33 2.86
N ILE A 120 -16.54 -25.25 3.22
CA ILE A 120 -15.43 -26.07 2.73
C ILE A 120 -14.87 -26.85 3.93
N ALA A 121 -14.72 -28.17 3.81
CA ALA A 121 -14.18 -29.02 4.86
C ALA A 121 -12.65 -29.12 4.71
N VAL A 122 -11.91 -28.69 5.72
CA VAL A 122 -10.43 -28.71 5.76
C VAL A 122 -9.95 -29.35 7.05
N ASP A 123 -8.67 -29.76 7.08
CA ASP A 123 -8.04 -30.29 8.28
C ASP A 123 -7.90 -29.20 9.36
N PRO A 124 -8.09 -29.48 10.66
CA PRO A 124 -7.90 -28.50 11.74
C PRO A 124 -6.54 -27.79 11.74
N GLU A 125 -5.48 -28.46 11.28
CA GLU A 125 -4.12 -27.91 11.18
C GLU A 125 -3.88 -27.15 9.86
N THR A 126 -4.92 -26.88 9.07
CA THR A 126 -4.82 -26.15 7.79
C THR A 126 -4.37 -24.70 8.04
N ARG A 127 -3.14 -24.41 7.61
CA ARG A 127 -2.48 -23.10 7.76
C ARG A 127 -2.85 -22.12 6.64
N VAL A 128 -3.07 -22.60 5.42
CA VAL A 128 -3.31 -21.75 4.23
C VAL A 128 -4.20 -22.46 3.19
N LEU A 129 -5.12 -21.72 2.58
CA LEU A 129 -5.93 -22.21 1.45
C LEU A 129 -5.28 -21.80 0.12
N ILE A 130 -5.26 -22.69 -0.88
CA ILE A 130 -4.64 -22.43 -2.18
C ILE A 130 -5.65 -22.67 -3.31
N ALA A 131 -5.92 -21.63 -4.10
CA ALA A 131 -6.80 -21.65 -5.26
C ALA A 131 -5.98 -21.61 -6.56
N GLU A 132 -6.03 -22.67 -7.37
CA GLU A 132 -5.40 -22.69 -8.70
C GLU A 132 -6.25 -21.92 -9.72
N LEU A 133 -5.66 -20.92 -10.38
CA LEU A 133 -6.38 -19.97 -11.24
C LEU A 133 -5.76 -19.92 -12.65
N ALA A 134 -6.58 -19.92 -13.70
CA ALA A 134 -6.09 -19.85 -15.08
C ALA A 134 -5.58 -18.44 -15.46
N GLY A 135 -6.03 -17.37 -14.80
CA GLY A 135 -5.65 -16.00 -15.12
C GLY A 135 -5.85 -15.00 -13.98
N VAL A 136 -5.66 -13.72 -14.30
CA VAL A 136 -5.71 -12.58 -13.36
C VAL A 136 -6.77 -11.60 -13.84
N GLY A 137 -7.63 -11.10 -12.94
CA GLY A 137 -8.64 -10.10 -13.28
C GLY A 137 -10.02 -10.39 -12.69
N ARG A 138 -11.05 -9.85 -13.35
CA ARG A 138 -12.46 -9.90 -12.91
C ARG A 138 -13.03 -11.31 -12.80
N ASP A 139 -12.67 -12.15 -13.77
CA ASP A 139 -13.19 -13.50 -13.95
C ASP A 139 -12.50 -14.50 -13.01
N TYR A 140 -11.45 -14.03 -12.31
CA TYR A 140 -10.66 -14.76 -11.34
C TYR A 140 -10.72 -14.01 -10.00
N PRO A 141 -11.83 -14.05 -9.24
CA PRO A 141 -12.06 -13.17 -8.10
C PRO A 141 -10.92 -13.19 -7.08
N LEU A 142 -10.39 -14.37 -6.77
CA LEU A 142 -9.31 -14.58 -5.81
C LEU A 142 -7.93 -14.08 -6.28
N SER A 143 -7.81 -13.45 -7.45
CA SER A 143 -6.56 -12.87 -7.97
C SER A 143 -6.22 -11.48 -7.41
N ILE A 144 -7.07 -10.89 -6.56
CA ILE A 144 -6.82 -9.62 -5.84
C ILE A 144 -5.88 -9.78 -4.63
N GLU A 145 -5.51 -8.67 -4.00
CA GLU A 145 -5.10 -8.60 -2.58
C GLU A 145 -6.21 -9.19 -1.69
N LYS A 146 -5.88 -10.00 -0.68
CA LYS A 146 -6.85 -10.78 0.13
C LYS A 146 -6.77 -10.54 1.65
N LEU A 147 -5.63 -10.07 2.18
CA LEU A 147 -5.41 -9.75 3.60
C LEU A 147 -5.82 -10.87 4.60
N CYS A 148 -5.70 -12.12 4.17
CA CYS A 148 -6.03 -13.34 4.91
C CYS A 148 -5.17 -14.51 4.35
N PRO A 149 -5.08 -15.70 4.99
CA PRO A 149 -4.21 -16.81 4.60
C PRO A 149 -4.78 -17.63 3.43
N VAL A 150 -4.96 -16.96 2.29
CA VAL A 150 -5.39 -17.53 1.02
C VAL A 150 -4.42 -17.10 -0.09
N LEU A 151 -3.95 -18.07 -0.88
CA LEU A 151 -3.06 -17.85 -2.04
C LEU A 151 -3.77 -18.20 -3.35
N SER A 152 -3.52 -17.41 -4.40
CA SER A 152 -3.70 -17.89 -5.77
C SER A 152 -2.50 -18.77 -6.17
N PHE A 153 -2.70 -19.77 -7.03
CA PHE A 153 -1.64 -20.58 -7.61
C PHE A 153 -1.70 -20.51 -9.14
N TYR A 154 -0.56 -20.27 -9.76
CA TYR A 154 -0.41 -20.12 -11.20
C TYR A 154 0.75 -20.98 -11.72
N VAL A 155 0.48 -21.83 -12.71
CA VAL A 155 1.52 -22.51 -13.48
C VAL A 155 1.93 -21.65 -14.67
N VAL A 156 3.24 -21.60 -14.97
CA VAL A 156 3.83 -20.91 -16.13
C VAL A 156 4.89 -21.77 -16.81
N SER A 157 5.09 -21.59 -18.10
CA SER A 157 6.03 -22.37 -18.93
C SER A 157 7.50 -21.99 -18.76
N ASP A 158 7.80 -20.70 -18.64
CA ASP A 158 9.13 -20.17 -18.36
C ASP A 158 9.12 -18.86 -17.54
N TRP A 159 10.31 -18.38 -17.19
CA TRP A 159 10.49 -17.13 -16.46
C TRP A 159 9.99 -15.87 -17.19
N LYS A 160 9.78 -15.92 -18.51
CA LYS A 160 9.22 -14.80 -19.28
C LYS A 160 7.71 -14.78 -19.10
N GLU A 161 7.05 -15.93 -19.18
CA GLU A 161 5.63 -16.03 -18.84
C GLU A 161 5.41 -15.72 -17.35
N GLY A 162 6.24 -16.25 -16.45
CA GLY A 162 6.26 -15.89 -15.04
C GLY A 162 6.47 -14.39 -14.81
N CYS A 163 7.34 -13.75 -15.60
CA CYS A 163 7.54 -12.31 -15.58
C CYS A 163 6.26 -11.54 -15.94
N GLU A 164 5.56 -11.93 -17.01
CA GLU A 164 4.30 -11.28 -17.41
C GLU A 164 3.15 -11.60 -16.44
N ARG A 165 3.06 -12.82 -15.89
CA ARG A 165 2.08 -13.20 -14.87
C ARG A 165 2.24 -12.33 -13.61
N CYS A 166 3.46 -12.17 -13.09
CA CYS A 166 3.73 -11.25 -11.99
C CYS A 166 3.38 -9.79 -12.33
N LYS A 167 3.61 -9.33 -13.57
CA LYS A 167 3.22 -7.98 -14.01
C LYS A 167 1.69 -7.80 -14.11
N GLN A 168 0.95 -8.84 -14.50
CA GLN A 168 -0.53 -8.83 -14.46
C GLN A 168 -1.03 -8.70 -13.02
N ILE A 169 -0.49 -9.50 -12.10
CA ILE A 169 -0.85 -9.50 -10.67
C ILE A 169 -0.56 -8.13 -10.03
N LEU A 170 0.64 -7.59 -10.22
CA LEU A 170 1.01 -6.26 -9.70
C LEU A 170 0.14 -5.14 -10.29
N ARG A 171 -0.22 -5.18 -11.57
CA ARG A 171 -1.17 -4.24 -12.19
C ARG A 171 -2.58 -4.37 -11.60
N TYR A 172 -2.95 -5.54 -11.09
CA TYR A 172 -4.23 -5.82 -10.44
C TYR A 172 -4.14 -5.62 -8.90
N GLY A 173 -3.60 -4.46 -8.47
CA GLY A 173 -3.67 -4.01 -7.08
C GLY A 173 -2.37 -4.10 -6.25
N GLY A 174 -1.19 -4.14 -6.86
CA GLY A 174 0.10 -4.18 -6.14
C GLY A 174 1.21 -3.27 -6.69
N MET A 175 0.90 -2.34 -7.60
CA MET A 175 1.90 -1.53 -8.30
C MET A 175 2.75 -0.69 -7.33
N GLY A 176 4.07 -0.86 -7.42
CA GLY A 176 5.06 -0.19 -6.58
C GLY A 176 5.32 -0.87 -5.23
N HIS A 177 4.51 -1.83 -4.81
CA HIS A 177 4.61 -2.39 -3.44
C HIS A 177 5.70 -3.47 -3.32
N THR A 178 5.33 -4.75 -3.36
CA THR A 178 6.16 -5.91 -3.04
C THR A 178 5.98 -7.01 -4.06
N MET A 179 7.05 -7.75 -4.34
CA MET A 179 6.98 -9.14 -4.79
C MET A 179 8.18 -9.94 -4.23
N SER A 180 8.11 -11.28 -4.30
CA SER A 180 9.25 -12.15 -4.03
C SER A 180 9.63 -13.02 -5.24
N ILE A 181 10.89 -13.42 -5.29
CA ILE A 181 11.41 -14.44 -6.22
C ILE A 181 12.26 -15.45 -5.46
N HIS A 182 11.98 -16.73 -5.70
CA HIS A 182 12.80 -17.86 -5.27
C HIS A 182 13.47 -18.45 -6.51
N SER A 183 14.79 -18.42 -6.53
CA SER A 183 15.63 -18.85 -7.66
C SER A 183 17.10 -18.90 -7.21
N ARG A 184 17.93 -19.70 -7.88
CA ARG A 184 19.39 -19.67 -7.78
C ARG A 184 20.05 -19.10 -9.06
N ASN A 185 19.25 -18.52 -9.96
CA ASN A 185 19.66 -17.98 -11.25
C ASN A 185 19.72 -16.44 -11.19
N GLU A 186 20.93 -15.89 -11.09
CA GLU A 186 21.18 -14.45 -10.93
C GLU A 186 20.68 -13.62 -12.12
N ASP A 187 20.78 -14.14 -13.35
CA ASP A 187 20.25 -13.47 -14.55
C ASP A 187 18.73 -13.30 -14.46
N VAL A 188 17.99 -14.34 -14.05
CA VAL A 188 16.52 -14.26 -13.93
C VAL A 188 16.13 -13.33 -12.78
N ILE A 189 16.87 -13.34 -11.67
CA ILE A 189 16.69 -12.41 -10.55
C ILE A 189 16.90 -10.95 -11.03
N LEU A 190 17.97 -10.67 -11.79
CA LEU A 190 18.24 -9.37 -12.36
C LEU A 190 17.18 -8.94 -13.39
N GLN A 191 16.74 -9.84 -14.27
CA GLN A 191 15.64 -9.60 -15.20
C GLN A 191 14.32 -9.28 -14.48
N PHE A 192 14.10 -9.83 -13.28
CA PHE A 192 12.98 -9.46 -12.42
C PHE A 192 13.19 -8.07 -11.79
N GLY A 193 14.36 -7.80 -11.21
CA GLY A 193 14.73 -6.50 -10.67
C GLY A 193 14.53 -5.33 -11.66
N LEU A 194 14.91 -5.53 -12.92
CA LEU A 194 14.86 -4.50 -13.97
C LEU A 194 13.46 -4.28 -14.58
N LYS A 195 12.52 -5.24 -14.49
CA LYS A 195 11.28 -5.24 -15.30
C LYS A 195 9.97 -5.22 -14.49
N LYS A 196 10.02 -5.31 -13.16
CA LYS A 196 8.82 -5.44 -12.32
C LYS A 196 8.44 -4.08 -11.69
N PRO A 197 7.16 -3.66 -11.76
CA PRO A 197 6.70 -2.44 -11.11
C PRO A 197 6.44 -2.69 -9.61
N ALA A 198 7.50 -2.97 -8.84
CA ALA A 198 7.47 -3.16 -7.39
C ALA A 198 8.79 -2.66 -6.79
N PHE A 199 8.75 -1.97 -5.64
CA PHE A 199 9.96 -1.38 -5.04
C PHE A 199 10.61 -2.23 -3.93
N ARG A 200 9.92 -3.27 -3.42
CA ARG A 200 10.58 -4.41 -2.78
C ARG A 200 10.47 -5.63 -3.69
N ILE A 201 11.60 -6.07 -4.24
CA ILE A 201 11.71 -7.35 -4.96
C ILE A 201 12.65 -8.20 -4.11
N VAL A 202 12.08 -8.99 -3.20
CA VAL A 202 12.87 -9.75 -2.22
C VAL A 202 13.23 -11.13 -2.76
N VAL A 203 14.44 -11.59 -2.49
CA VAL A 203 15.04 -12.78 -3.11
C VAL A 203 15.23 -13.86 -2.04
N ASN A 204 14.73 -15.07 -2.29
CA ASN A 204 14.90 -16.26 -1.44
C ASN A 204 14.56 -16.03 0.05
N THR A 205 13.50 -15.28 0.35
CA THR A 205 13.08 -14.88 1.71
C THR A 205 11.56 -14.60 1.73
N PRO A 206 10.84 -14.75 2.86
CA PRO A 206 9.41 -14.46 2.94
C PRO A 206 9.09 -13.02 2.52
N ALA A 207 8.08 -12.80 1.68
CA ALA A 207 7.73 -11.48 1.16
C ALA A 207 7.35 -10.51 2.29
N THR A 208 6.56 -11.00 3.26
CA THR A 208 6.15 -10.26 4.46
C THR A 208 7.34 -9.72 5.24
N LEU A 209 8.21 -10.62 5.72
CA LEU A 209 9.31 -10.31 6.65
C LEU A 209 10.50 -9.65 5.93
N GLY A 210 10.72 -10.01 4.67
CA GLY A 210 11.78 -9.46 3.84
C GLY A 210 11.52 -8.00 3.46
N SER A 211 10.27 -7.66 3.12
CA SER A 211 9.92 -6.29 2.70
C SER A 211 9.99 -5.27 3.83
N ILE A 212 9.70 -5.67 5.07
CA ILE A 212 9.72 -4.81 6.25
C ILE A 212 11.11 -4.63 6.87
N GLY A 213 12.16 -5.24 6.29
CA GLY A 213 13.53 -5.16 6.78
C GLY A 213 13.85 -6.06 7.98
N LEU A 214 13.10 -7.16 8.19
CA LEU A 214 13.38 -8.13 9.26
C LEU A 214 14.30 -9.26 8.80
N THR A 215 14.11 -9.76 7.57
CA THR A 215 14.93 -10.83 6.97
C THR A 215 15.74 -10.37 5.75
N THR A 216 15.93 -9.05 5.60
CA THR A 216 16.79 -8.41 4.59
C THR A 216 17.44 -7.15 5.18
N SER A 217 18.43 -6.59 4.48
CA SER A 217 19.07 -5.32 4.85
C SER A 217 18.32 -4.06 4.38
N LEU A 218 17.01 -4.15 4.15
CA LEU A 218 16.17 -2.96 3.93
C LEU A 218 15.98 -2.18 5.24
N ASP A 219 15.83 -0.86 5.16
CA ASP A 219 15.51 -0.01 6.32
C ASP A 219 14.23 -0.57 7.04
N PRO A 220 14.28 -0.92 8.35
CA PRO A 220 13.15 -1.54 9.01
C PRO A 220 11.92 -0.62 9.09
N SER A 221 10.77 -1.04 8.56
CA SER A 221 9.56 -0.20 8.54
C SER A 221 8.25 -0.96 8.31
N MET A 222 7.19 -0.49 8.96
CA MET A 222 5.78 -0.85 8.70
C MET A 222 5.05 0.22 7.85
N THR A 223 5.78 1.09 7.15
CA THR A 223 5.20 2.04 6.19
C THR A 223 6.04 1.99 4.91
N LEU A 224 5.46 1.37 3.89
CA LEU A 224 6.15 0.96 2.66
C LEU A 224 5.68 1.84 1.49
N GLY A 225 6.48 2.87 1.16
CA GLY A 225 6.13 3.81 0.09
C GLY A 225 6.15 3.12 -1.28
N CYS A 226 5.08 3.25 -2.06
CA CYS A 226 4.92 2.58 -3.37
C CYS A 226 5.38 3.45 -4.56
N GLY A 227 6.13 4.53 -4.30
CA GLY A 227 6.73 5.44 -5.28
C GLY A 227 5.76 5.99 -6.33
N GLY A 228 6.30 6.49 -7.44
CA GLY A 228 5.51 7.05 -8.54
C GLY A 228 4.56 6.05 -9.23
N TRP A 229 4.74 4.75 -9.02
CA TRP A 229 3.78 3.74 -9.46
C TRP A 229 2.49 3.80 -8.66
N GLY A 230 2.58 3.73 -7.32
CA GLY A 230 1.45 3.83 -6.40
C GLY A 230 1.04 5.26 -6.00
N GLY A 231 1.50 6.29 -6.72
CA GLY A 231 1.18 7.69 -6.42
C GLY A 231 1.74 8.21 -5.10
N ASN A 232 2.88 7.68 -4.64
CA ASN A 232 3.55 8.11 -3.42
C ASN A 232 4.86 8.87 -3.72
N ILE A 233 5.25 9.77 -2.80
CA ILE A 233 6.43 10.63 -2.95
C ILE A 233 7.77 9.87 -2.91
N THR A 234 7.81 8.66 -2.34
CA THR A 234 8.98 7.78 -2.35
C THR A 234 8.61 6.30 -2.46
N SER A 235 9.54 5.52 -3.02
CA SER A 235 9.62 4.06 -3.02
C SER A 235 10.13 3.46 -1.69
N ASP A 236 10.70 4.28 -0.80
CA ASP A 236 11.50 3.82 0.32
C ASP A 236 10.68 3.17 1.45
N ASN A 237 11.34 2.33 2.25
CA ASN A 237 10.84 1.97 3.57
C ASN A 237 10.99 3.20 4.47
N ILE A 238 9.90 3.70 5.05
CA ILE A 238 9.93 4.96 5.79
C ILE A 238 10.68 4.76 7.12
N SER A 239 11.94 5.19 7.13
CA SER A 239 12.85 5.26 8.28
C SER A 239 13.02 6.70 8.80
N PRO A 240 13.67 6.93 9.97
CA PRO A 240 13.78 8.26 10.58
C PRO A 240 14.39 9.36 9.69
N ARG A 241 15.19 9.01 8.67
CA ARG A 241 15.75 9.98 7.70
C ARG A 241 14.67 10.81 6.99
N HIS A 242 13.52 10.21 6.72
CA HIS A 242 12.38 10.84 6.05
C HIS A 242 11.69 11.92 6.91
N LEU A 243 11.92 11.90 8.23
CA LEU A 243 11.30 12.81 9.20
C LEU A 243 12.19 14.03 9.52
N LEU A 244 13.34 14.17 8.85
CA LEU A 244 14.35 15.20 9.12
C LEU A 244 14.53 16.15 7.93
N ASN A 245 14.47 17.45 8.18
CA ASN A 245 14.84 18.48 7.20
C ASN A 245 16.34 18.78 7.30
N ILE A 246 17.12 18.44 6.27
CA ILE A 246 18.57 18.68 6.23
C ILE A 246 18.86 20.12 5.77
N LYS A 247 19.07 21.03 6.73
CA LYS A 247 19.64 22.36 6.48
C LYS A 247 21.10 22.22 6.04
N ARG A 248 21.46 22.78 4.89
CA ARG A 248 22.84 22.81 4.38
C ARG A 248 23.32 24.26 4.40
N LEU A 249 24.45 24.51 5.08
CA LEU A 249 25.24 25.72 4.86
C LEU A 249 26.36 25.34 3.89
N ALA A 250 26.46 26.07 2.78
CA ALA A 250 27.47 25.87 1.76
C ALA A 250 28.24 27.17 1.56
N TRP A 251 29.56 27.07 1.55
CA TRP A 251 30.45 28.16 1.17
C TRP A 251 30.64 28.15 -0.34
N GLU A 252 30.94 29.30 -0.93
CA GLU A 252 31.32 29.40 -2.34
C GLU A 252 32.65 28.65 -2.55
N THR A 253 32.66 27.71 -3.50
CA THR A 253 33.85 26.92 -3.87
C THR A 253 34.44 27.32 -5.23
N SER A 254 33.63 27.96 -6.07
CA SER A 254 34.02 28.51 -7.39
C SER A 254 33.19 29.76 -7.65
N PRO A 255 33.78 30.87 -8.13
CA PRO A 255 33.03 32.05 -8.53
C PRO A 255 31.98 31.76 -9.61
N ALA A 256 30.85 32.46 -9.56
CA ALA A 256 29.83 32.38 -10.61
C ALA A 256 30.40 32.85 -11.97
N PRO A 257 30.11 32.15 -13.09
CA PRO A 257 30.64 32.52 -14.40
C PRO A 257 30.03 33.83 -14.91
N VAL A 258 30.82 34.91 -14.86
CA VAL A 258 30.40 36.24 -15.31
C VAL A 258 30.48 36.32 -16.83
N SER A 259 29.35 36.57 -17.50
CA SER A 259 29.35 36.96 -18.91
C SER A 259 29.75 38.43 -19.05
N ALA A 260 30.63 38.77 -19.98
CA ALA A 260 31.23 40.12 -20.15
C ALA A 260 30.25 41.26 -20.53
N ARG A 261 28.93 41.06 -20.40
CA ARG A 261 27.90 42.10 -20.55
C ARG A 261 27.42 42.74 -19.24
N SER A 262 27.68 42.14 -18.07
CA SER A 262 27.14 42.66 -16.79
C SER A 262 28.01 43.70 -16.07
N GLU A 263 29.26 43.92 -16.48
CA GLU A 263 30.25 44.73 -15.74
C GLU A 263 29.94 46.25 -15.70
N ARG A 264 28.97 46.74 -16.48
CA ARG A 264 28.64 48.19 -16.54
C ARG A 264 27.64 48.67 -15.49
N ALA A 265 27.15 47.80 -14.60
CA ALA A 265 26.21 48.14 -13.55
C ALA A 265 26.90 48.67 -12.26
N THR A 266 27.36 49.93 -12.34
CA THR A 266 27.69 50.86 -11.22
C THR A 266 27.65 50.32 -9.78
N VAL A 267 28.81 50.26 -9.11
CA VAL A 267 28.89 50.10 -7.65
C VAL A 267 28.65 51.45 -6.95
N GLY A 268 27.43 51.67 -6.47
CA GLY A 268 27.16 52.70 -5.47
C GLY A 268 27.66 52.27 -4.09
N ARG A 269 28.28 53.19 -3.32
CA ARG A 269 28.65 52.92 -1.93
C ARG A 269 27.38 52.75 -1.06
N ALA A 270 27.20 51.57 -0.50
CA ALA A 270 26.28 51.35 0.61
C ALA A 270 26.92 51.78 1.95
N GLU A 271 26.08 52.07 2.94
CA GLU A 271 26.49 52.62 4.23
C GLU A 271 27.06 51.57 5.21
N GLY A 272 27.51 52.03 6.38
CA GLY A 272 28.30 51.23 7.34
C GLY A 272 27.58 49.99 7.89
N PRO A 273 28.34 48.97 8.33
CA PRO A 273 27.78 47.68 8.70
C PRO A 273 26.98 47.73 10.00
N MET A 274 25.66 47.47 9.91
CA MET A 274 24.92 46.96 11.05
C MET A 274 25.56 45.65 11.53
N SER A 275 25.87 45.56 12.83
CA SER A 275 26.48 44.38 13.40
C SER A 275 25.51 43.21 13.45
N LEU A 276 25.76 42.18 12.63
CA LEU A 276 25.07 40.90 12.75
C LEU A 276 25.25 40.34 14.17
N PRO A 277 24.19 39.74 14.76
CA PRO A 277 24.29 39.15 16.09
C PRO A 277 25.27 37.98 16.06
N LYS A 278 26.48 38.21 16.60
CA LYS A 278 27.48 37.15 16.76
C LYS A 278 26.90 36.09 17.68
N THR A 279 26.87 34.83 17.21
CA THR A 279 26.64 33.69 18.11
C THR A 279 27.65 33.75 19.24
N ALA A 280 27.15 33.72 20.49
CA ALA A 280 28.00 33.72 21.66
C ALA A 280 29.03 32.57 21.58
N ALA A 281 30.24 32.80 22.09
CA ALA A 281 31.23 31.74 22.22
C ALA A 281 30.62 30.57 23.02
N VAL A 282 30.96 29.34 22.65
CA VAL A 282 30.42 28.13 23.29
C VAL A 282 30.91 28.07 24.73
N VAL A 283 30.09 28.57 25.65
CA VAL A 283 30.23 28.28 27.07
C VAL A 283 30.04 26.77 27.22
N ALA A 284 31.06 26.07 27.69
CA ALA A 284 30.97 24.64 27.96
C ALA A 284 29.77 24.40 28.89
N PRO A 285 28.84 23.48 28.55
CA PRO A 285 27.57 23.38 29.25
C PRO A 285 27.79 22.91 30.69
N ALA A 286 27.65 23.84 31.64
CA ALA A 286 27.48 23.50 33.04
C ALA A 286 26.23 22.60 33.14
N GLY A 287 26.42 21.35 33.55
CA GLY A 287 25.37 20.33 33.53
C GLY A 287 24.14 20.79 34.33
N ILE A 288 22.94 20.62 33.76
CA ILE A 288 21.70 20.99 34.44
C ILE A 288 21.54 20.10 35.67
N ALA A 289 21.75 20.67 36.86
CA ALA A 289 21.55 19.95 38.12
C ALA A 289 20.14 19.33 38.16
N ALA A 290 20.04 18.04 38.46
CA ALA A 290 18.80 17.27 38.31
C ALA A 290 17.59 17.89 39.05
N ALA A 291 17.80 18.45 40.25
CA ALA A 291 16.78 19.16 41.03
C ALA A 291 16.30 20.50 40.44
N SER A 292 16.98 21.01 39.41
CA SER A 292 16.55 22.17 38.61
C SER A 292 15.77 21.73 37.36
N LEU A 293 16.12 20.57 36.79
CA LEU A 293 15.35 19.94 35.71
C LEU A 293 14.01 19.42 36.20
N ALA A 294 13.98 18.65 37.29
CA ALA A 294 12.77 18.12 37.92
C ALA A 294 11.76 19.24 38.21
N ARG A 295 12.18 20.27 38.96
CA ARG A 295 11.33 21.43 39.30
C ARG A 295 10.73 22.15 38.09
N ARG A 296 11.45 22.19 36.96
CA ARG A 296 10.95 22.75 35.69
C ARG A 296 9.94 21.83 35.00
N ILE A 297 10.12 20.52 35.09
CA ILE A 297 9.14 19.51 34.66
C ILE A 297 7.88 19.63 35.51
N ASP A 298 8.01 19.68 36.85
CA ASP A 298 6.90 19.82 37.78
C ASP A 298 6.08 21.10 37.52
N GLN A 299 6.76 22.25 37.36
CA GLN A 299 6.12 23.52 37.01
C GLN A 299 5.43 23.49 35.64
N PHE A 300 6.04 22.85 34.63
CA PHE A 300 5.44 22.69 33.31
C PHE A 300 4.20 21.81 33.34
N LEU A 301 4.26 20.66 34.03
CA LEU A 301 3.15 19.75 34.23
C LEU A 301 1.99 20.43 34.99
N ALA A 302 2.29 21.15 36.08
CA ALA A 302 1.31 21.93 36.83
C ALA A 302 0.63 23.01 35.95
N SER A 303 1.41 23.73 35.12
CA SER A 303 0.85 24.70 34.14
C SER A 303 -0.03 24.07 33.05
N ARG A 304 -0.03 22.74 32.94
CA ARG A 304 -0.89 21.96 32.04
C ARG A 304 -1.98 21.18 32.78
N GLY A 305 -2.16 21.44 34.08
CA GLY A 305 -3.20 20.81 34.91
C GLY A 305 -2.83 19.43 35.46
N TYR A 306 -1.59 18.96 35.29
CA TYR A 306 -1.13 17.71 35.87
C TYR A 306 -0.61 17.94 37.29
N ALA A 307 -1.24 17.28 38.26
CA ALA A 307 -0.76 17.10 39.62
C ALA A 307 -0.58 15.61 39.92
N ALA A 308 0.33 15.25 40.82
CA ALA A 308 0.51 13.86 41.26
C ALA A 308 -0.70 13.39 42.10
N PRO A 309 -1.19 12.16 41.92
CA PRO A 309 -2.45 11.72 42.51
C PRO A 309 -2.36 11.33 44.00
N ALA A 310 -3.48 11.51 44.70
CA ALA A 310 -3.78 10.97 46.03
C ALA A 310 -5.17 10.27 45.96
N PRO A 311 -5.54 9.39 46.92
CA PRO A 311 -6.56 8.34 46.70
C PRO A 311 -8.05 8.77 46.70
N GLU A 312 -8.95 7.80 46.45
CA GLU A 312 -10.25 7.97 45.77
C GLU A 312 -11.53 8.26 46.60
N ALA A 313 -12.55 8.79 45.88
CA ALA A 313 -14.00 8.44 45.94
C ALA A 313 -14.88 8.97 47.12
N PRO A 314 -16.26 8.91 47.06
CA PRO A 314 -17.15 8.29 46.05
C PRO A 314 -18.44 9.04 45.56
N LYS A 315 -18.87 8.71 44.33
CA LYS A 315 -20.22 8.45 43.71
C LYS A 315 -21.56 9.10 44.20
N GLY A 316 -22.37 9.56 43.23
CA GLY A 316 -23.87 9.47 43.20
C GLY A 316 -24.63 10.70 42.62
N VAL A 317 -25.88 10.68 42.11
CA VAL A 317 -26.78 9.59 41.61
C VAL A 317 -28.00 10.17 40.81
N THR A 318 -28.42 9.52 39.69
CA THR A 318 -29.71 9.63 38.92
C THR A 318 -30.21 10.95 38.26
N ALA A 319 -31.10 10.79 37.26
CA ALA A 319 -31.88 11.81 36.52
C ALA A 319 -33.42 11.56 36.67
N PRO A 320 -34.32 12.37 36.07
CA PRO A 320 -34.95 11.95 34.80
C PRO A 320 -35.36 13.09 33.80
N MET A 321 -35.99 12.69 32.68
CA MET A 321 -36.57 13.45 31.55
C MET A 321 -38.14 13.43 31.60
N PRO A 322 -38.98 13.99 30.68
CA PRO A 322 -38.84 14.22 29.20
C PRO A 322 -39.50 15.57 28.69
N GLU A 323 -40.00 15.86 27.46
CA GLU A 323 -40.14 15.21 26.12
C GLU A 323 -40.43 16.27 24.99
N GLN A 324 -40.52 15.83 23.71
CA GLN A 324 -41.22 16.42 22.53
C GLN A 324 -40.82 17.83 21.97
N ALA A 325 -40.92 18.15 20.66
CA ALA A 325 -41.22 17.39 19.41
C ALA A 325 -40.83 18.14 18.09
N ALA A 326 -40.89 17.41 16.95
CA ALA A 326 -41.16 17.83 15.55
C ALA A 326 -40.03 18.24 14.55
N LYS A 327 -40.33 18.07 13.24
CA LYS A 327 -39.54 18.34 12.00
C LYS A 327 -40.34 19.20 11.00
N PRO A 328 -39.74 19.75 9.91
CA PRO A 328 -39.97 19.21 8.55
C PRO A 328 -38.80 19.33 7.52
N GLU A 329 -39.03 18.89 6.28
CA GLU A 329 -38.18 18.83 5.05
C GLU A 329 -39.14 18.78 3.81
N PRO A 330 -38.73 18.71 2.50
CA PRO A 330 -37.54 19.15 1.74
C PRO A 330 -37.92 19.94 0.43
N ALA A 331 -36.99 20.17 -0.52
CA ALA A 331 -37.26 20.64 -1.91
C ALA A 331 -36.17 20.22 -2.95
N ALA A 332 -36.43 20.32 -4.27
CA ALA A 332 -35.66 19.63 -5.33
C ALA A 332 -35.26 20.45 -6.61
N LYS A 333 -34.62 19.77 -7.59
CA LYS A 333 -33.86 20.28 -8.76
C LYS A 333 -34.69 20.65 -10.02
N PRO A 334 -34.06 21.30 -11.03
CA PRO A 334 -34.27 20.97 -12.45
C PRO A 334 -32.98 20.86 -13.33
N GLY A 335 -33.15 20.51 -14.62
CA GLY A 335 -32.21 20.46 -15.76
C GLY A 335 -33.04 20.30 -17.07
N PRO A 336 -32.57 19.75 -18.22
CA PRO A 336 -31.22 19.55 -18.78
C PRO A 336 -31.10 20.01 -20.28
N ALA A 337 -30.00 19.69 -21.00
CA ALA A 337 -29.83 19.84 -22.46
C ALA A 337 -28.76 18.84 -23.03
N PRO A 338 -28.67 18.57 -24.36
CA PRO A 338 -28.51 17.18 -24.87
C PRO A 338 -27.10 16.75 -25.36
N ALA A 339 -27.02 15.53 -25.91
CA ALA A 339 -25.84 14.66 -25.87
C ALA A 339 -25.23 14.24 -27.23
N ILE A 340 -24.07 13.56 -27.15
CA ILE A 340 -23.46 12.74 -28.22
C ILE A 340 -23.16 11.35 -27.64
N VAL A 341 -23.76 10.30 -28.20
CA VAL A 341 -23.70 8.95 -27.63
C VAL A 341 -22.39 8.24 -28.00
N GLN A 342 -21.61 7.85 -26.98
CA GLN A 342 -20.53 6.87 -27.06
C GLN A 342 -20.86 5.67 -26.16
N LYS A 343 -20.51 4.45 -26.58
CA LYS A 343 -20.82 3.22 -25.83
C LYS A 343 -20.05 3.18 -24.50
N ALA A 344 -20.75 2.88 -23.40
CA ALA A 344 -20.14 2.69 -22.08
C ALA A 344 -19.10 1.56 -22.09
N ALA A 345 -17.97 1.78 -21.43
CA ALA A 345 -16.98 0.75 -21.16
C ALA A 345 -17.50 -0.19 -20.06
N GLU A 346 -17.28 -1.50 -20.20
CA GLU A 346 -17.75 -2.47 -19.20
C GLU A 346 -16.78 -2.59 -18.01
N PHE A 347 -15.51 -2.18 -18.19
CA PHE A 347 -14.47 -2.06 -17.17
C PHE A 347 -13.66 -0.79 -17.35
N VAL A 348 -13.11 -0.26 -16.25
CA VAL A 348 -11.96 0.63 -16.29
C VAL A 348 -10.99 0.25 -15.16
N CYS A 349 -9.75 -0.07 -15.51
CA CYS A 349 -8.61 -0.19 -14.61
C CYS A 349 -7.70 1.05 -14.69
N GLU A 350 -6.69 1.14 -13.82
CA GLU A 350 -5.92 2.37 -13.68
C GLU A 350 -5.11 2.73 -14.94
N GLU A 351 -4.54 1.73 -15.62
CA GLU A 351 -3.78 1.97 -16.85
C GLU A 351 -4.70 2.34 -18.03
N ASP A 352 -5.97 1.92 -18.05
CA ASP A 352 -6.95 2.39 -19.05
C ASP A 352 -7.16 3.90 -18.92
N VAL A 353 -7.24 4.41 -17.68
CA VAL A 353 -7.29 5.85 -17.39
C VAL A 353 -5.98 6.52 -17.75
N ARG A 354 -4.82 5.97 -17.35
CA ARG A 354 -3.50 6.53 -17.73
C ARG A 354 -3.37 6.64 -19.26
N GLN A 355 -3.85 5.66 -20.03
CA GLN A 355 -3.83 5.69 -21.50
C GLN A 355 -4.84 6.67 -22.10
N ALA A 356 -6.06 6.73 -21.58
CA ALA A 356 -7.06 7.71 -22.03
C ALA A 356 -6.54 9.14 -21.83
N VAL A 357 -5.99 9.44 -20.64
CA VAL A 357 -5.37 10.73 -20.30
C VAL A 357 -4.17 11.04 -21.20
N ARG A 358 -3.23 10.10 -21.41
CA ARG A 358 -2.10 10.28 -22.34
C ARG A 358 -2.54 10.56 -23.79
N GLN A 359 -3.71 10.07 -24.20
CA GLN A 359 -4.24 10.19 -25.57
C GLN A 359 -5.31 11.30 -25.71
N GLY A 360 -5.57 12.08 -24.66
CA GLY A 360 -6.62 13.12 -24.66
C GLY A 360 -8.05 12.58 -24.81
N ARG A 361 -8.25 11.27 -24.66
CA ARG A 361 -9.56 10.60 -24.79
C ARG A 361 -10.27 10.55 -23.45
N LYS A 362 -11.60 10.48 -23.49
CA LYS A 362 -12.43 10.15 -22.33
C LYS A 362 -12.94 8.72 -22.40
N ILE A 363 -13.33 8.21 -21.24
CA ILE A 363 -13.89 6.87 -21.05
C ILE A 363 -15.34 7.03 -20.60
N VAL A 364 -16.28 6.46 -21.35
CA VAL A 364 -17.70 6.47 -20.94
C VAL A 364 -17.93 5.41 -19.88
N ILE A 365 -18.58 5.78 -18.78
CA ILE A 365 -19.00 4.89 -17.70
C ILE A 365 -20.51 4.98 -17.54
N GLY A 366 -21.20 3.85 -17.42
CA GLY A 366 -22.61 3.78 -17.04
C GLY A 366 -22.77 3.17 -15.64
N GLU A 367 -24.01 3.03 -15.18
CA GLU A 367 -24.31 2.47 -13.85
C GLU A 367 -23.74 1.05 -13.63
N ARG A 368 -23.62 0.27 -14.71
CA ARG A 368 -23.08 -1.11 -14.70
C ARG A 368 -21.55 -1.15 -14.89
N THR A 369 -20.89 -0.02 -15.11
CA THR A 369 -19.44 0.07 -15.30
C THR A 369 -18.73 0.02 -13.94
N ILE A 370 -18.25 -1.15 -13.56
CA ILE A 370 -17.38 -1.30 -12.38
C ILE A 370 -16.01 -0.70 -12.72
N VAL A 371 -15.56 0.27 -11.94
CA VAL A 371 -14.27 0.99 -12.04
C VAL A 371 -13.45 0.64 -10.79
N THR A 372 -12.18 0.24 -10.94
CA THR A 372 -11.32 -0.05 -9.76
C THR A 372 -11.10 1.20 -8.91
N PRO A 373 -10.76 1.11 -7.60
CA PRO A 373 -10.52 2.30 -6.78
C PRO A 373 -9.48 3.25 -7.39
N ALA A 374 -8.30 2.74 -7.76
CA ALA A 374 -7.26 3.54 -8.38
C ALA A 374 -7.69 4.14 -9.74
N ALA A 375 -8.46 3.41 -10.55
CA ALA A 375 -9.02 3.95 -11.79
C ALA A 375 -10.05 5.06 -11.53
N ARG A 376 -10.89 4.90 -10.49
CA ARG A 376 -11.89 5.89 -10.08
C ARG A 376 -11.20 7.16 -9.59
N ASP A 377 -10.23 6.99 -8.69
CA ASP A 377 -9.44 8.06 -8.12
C ASP A 377 -8.72 8.90 -9.21
N LEU A 378 -8.04 8.22 -10.15
CA LEU A 378 -7.29 8.85 -11.23
C LEU A 378 -8.22 9.46 -12.31
N GLY A 379 -9.32 8.79 -12.63
CA GLY A 379 -10.24 9.23 -13.68
C GLY A 379 -11.12 10.41 -13.26
N GLU A 380 -11.44 10.52 -11.96
CA GLU A 380 -11.98 11.73 -11.36
C GLU A 380 -10.95 12.87 -11.42
N GLN A 381 -9.71 12.62 -10.97
CA GLN A 381 -8.62 13.62 -10.91
C GLN A 381 -8.37 14.27 -12.28
N HIS A 382 -8.32 13.48 -13.36
CA HIS A 382 -8.11 13.99 -14.71
C HIS A 382 -9.40 14.30 -15.48
N ARG A 383 -10.58 14.23 -14.84
CA ARG A 383 -11.91 14.35 -15.48
C ARG A 383 -12.06 13.45 -16.73
N ALA A 384 -11.44 12.28 -16.70
CA ALA A 384 -11.36 11.34 -17.82
C ALA A 384 -12.69 10.60 -18.07
N PHE A 385 -13.63 10.62 -17.11
CA PHE A 385 -14.93 9.98 -17.26
C PHE A 385 -16.00 10.86 -17.92
N VAL A 386 -16.94 10.19 -18.57
CA VAL A 386 -18.23 10.72 -19.05
C VAL A 386 -19.32 9.74 -18.62
N GLN A 387 -20.44 10.22 -18.08
CA GLN A 387 -21.60 9.35 -17.80
C GLN A 387 -22.28 8.95 -19.11
N ALA A 388 -22.66 7.68 -19.25
CA ALA A 388 -23.52 7.24 -20.34
C ALA A 388 -24.96 7.73 -20.11
N ASP A 389 -25.61 8.24 -21.15
CA ASP A 389 -27.02 8.66 -21.04
C ASP A 389 -27.93 7.48 -20.68
N TRP A 390 -28.76 7.68 -19.67
CA TRP A 390 -29.74 6.71 -19.22
C TRP A 390 -30.81 6.46 -20.31
N ARG A 391 -31.04 5.19 -20.62
CA ARG A 391 -32.23 4.71 -21.34
C ARG A 391 -32.82 3.54 -20.54
N PRO A 392 -34.16 3.47 -20.40
CA PRO A 392 -34.85 2.37 -19.72
C PRO A 392 -34.75 1.05 -20.50
#